data_AF-A0AAD1EMY3-F1
#
_entry.id   AF-A0AAD1EMY3-F1
#
_cell.length_a   1.000
_cell.length_b   1.000
_cell.length_c   1.000
_cell.angle_alpha   90.00
_cell.angle_beta   90.00
_cell.angle_gamma   90.00
#
_symmetry.space_group_name_H-M   'P 1'
#
loop_
_entity.id
_entity.type
_entity.pdbx_description
1 polymer ?
#
loop_
_entity_poly.entity_id
_entity_poly.type
_entity_poly.pdbx_seq_one_letter_code
_entity_poly.pdbx_strand_id
1 'polypeptide(L)'
;MTRTRDRRSGRGLDRLVNLTDATVAIAITFLVLPLVDIVQEGRSPDLGTLLAGNYGTLSAFFITFAVIGRLWMVHHSVFEGIGSHSPALVVANFVWLAAVVLLPFTANLMSNVLDTDASVIALYVGTMIVASSATLAMQLIVRRDRDLLVDRAEPPRPLSRSLIAIGILVVALVLAVSIPAVNMFALLLLLLSGPIERLLHRRQTVSRTVRTRTAHGLDRLVNFSDATVAIALTVLVLPLVEIAPEIGREGGGVGTLLADHLDQVLAFALSFTLTAVFWIPHHRVFDIAGDYDGGLIWLDLLWLVALAFFPFSTSALAVFSDSPATIGLYIGTMAAMSGALVLIEARFLRHPELRREDVAPPLLARALAPFYLLLLALALALLAPAIGLWWLLLLVVQRPVAALLARASRRRSGEMR
;
A
#
# COMPACT_ATOMS: atom_id res chain seq x y z
N MET A 1 -8.85 40.85 11.63
CA MET A 1 -9.06 40.36 10.25
C MET A 1 -8.05 39.30 9.79
N THR A 2 -6.86 39.22 10.38
CA THR A 2 -5.80 38.23 10.05
C THR A 2 -6.09 36.79 10.50
N ARG A 3 -6.55 36.58 11.75
CA ARG A 3 -6.89 35.22 12.29
C ARG A 3 -7.96 34.44 11.51
N THR A 4 -8.87 35.13 10.82
CA THR A 4 -9.95 34.50 10.04
C THR A 4 -9.51 34.03 8.66
N ARG A 5 -8.48 34.67 8.07
CA ARG A 5 -7.91 34.27 6.77
C ARG A 5 -7.07 33.00 6.94
N ASP A 6 -6.31 32.96 8.03
CA ASP A 6 -5.43 31.84 8.44
C ASP A 6 -6.20 30.53 8.71
N ARG A 7 -7.38 30.63 9.35
CA ARG A 7 -8.26 29.47 9.58
C ARG A 7 -8.95 28.96 8.31
N ARG A 8 -9.14 29.80 7.29
CA ARG A 8 -9.76 29.40 6.01
C ARG A 8 -8.73 28.73 5.08
N SER A 9 -7.49 29.23 5.06
CA SER A 9 -6.40 28.60 4.29
C SER A 9 -6.04 27.21 4.83
N GLY A 10 -5.98 27.04 6.15
CA GLY A 10 -5.70 25.74 6.79
C GLY A 10 -6.74 24.66 6.44
N ARG A 11 -8.04 24.95 6.63
CA ARG A 11 -9.12 24.00 6.26
C ARG A 11 -9.14 23.67 4.76
N GLY A 12 -8.78 24.63 3.90
CA GLY A 12 -8.67 24.41 2.47
C GLY A 12 -7.52 23.47 2.11
N LEU A 13 -6.38 23.61 2.79
CA LEU A 13 -5.23 22.72 2.63
C LEU A 13 -5.55 21.30 3.11
N ASP A 14 -6.17 21.15 4.29
CA ASP A 14 -6.56 19.83 4.82
C ASP A 14 -7.46 19.08 3.83
N ARG A 15 -8.42 19.79 3.20
CA ARG A 15 -9.28 19.22 2.16
C ARG A 15 -8.49 18.78 0.92
N LEU A 16 -7.54 19.59 0.46
CA LEU A 16 -6.69 19.25 -0.69
C LEU A 16 -5.86 18.01 -0.38
N VAL A 17 -5.26 17.95 0.81
CA VAL A 17 -4.43 16.84 1.28
C VAL A 17 -5.25 15.55 1.37
N ASN A 18 -6.40 15.60 2.04
CA ASN A 18 -7.28 14.44 2.19
C ASN A 18 -7.80 13.95 0.83
N LEU A 19 -8.14 14.86 -0.08
CA LEU A 19 -8.51 14.51 -1.46
C LEU A 19 -7.35 13.79 -2.17
N THR A 20 -6.14 14.32 -2.03
CA THR A 20 -4.94 13.72 -2.65
C THR A 20 -4.69 12.32 -2.11
N ASP A 21 -4.67 12.14 -0.79
CA ASP A 21 -4.39 10.86 -0.15
C ASP A 21 -5.47 9.81 -0.51
N ALA A 22 -6.74 10.20 -0.54
CA ALA A 22 -7.84 9.33 -0.98
C ALA A 22 -7.73 8.96 -2.49
N THR A 23 -7.35 9.90 -3.34
CA THR A 23 -7.18 9.64 -4.79
C THR A 23 -6.03 8.66 -5.05
N VAL A 24 -4.93 8.80 -4.31
CA VAL A 24 -3.79 7.86 -4.40
C VAL A 24 -4.19 6.49 -3.87
N ALA A 25 -4.96 6.43 -2.78
CA ALA A 25 -5.49 5.19 -2.23
C ALA A 25 -6.39 4.44 -3.24
N ILE A 26 -7.21 5.15 -4.01
CA ILE A 26 -7.96 4.55 -5.13
C ILE A 26 -7.01 3.97 -6.18
N ALA A 27 -6.04 4.77 -6.63
CA ALA A 27 -5.09 4.33 -7.67
C ALA A 27 -4.31 3.07 -7.24
N ILE A 28 -3.84 3.00 -5.99
CA ILE A 28 -3.02 1.90 -5.52
C ILE A 28 -3.82 0.61 -5.28
N THR A 29 -5.10 0.72 -4.89
CA THR A 29 -5.97 -0.45 -4.65
C THR A 29 -6.53 -1.02 -5.94
N PHE A 30 -6.84 -0.18 -6.94
CA PHE A 30 -7.38 -0.63 -8.22
C PHE A 30 -6.40 -1.48 -9.04
N LEU A 31 -5.10 -1.47 -8.69
CA LEU A 31 -4.09 -2.34 -9.30
C LEU A 31 -4.45 -3.83 -9.18
N VAL A 32 -5.25 -4.23 -8.19
CA VAL A 32 -5.63 -5.64 -8.00
C VAL A 32 -6.69 -6.12 -8.99
N LEU A 33 -7.48 -5.22 -9.60
CA LEU A 33 -8.62 -5.59 -10.43
C LEU A 33 -8.22 -6.50 -11.60
N PRO A 34 -7.19 -6.18 -12.40
CA PRO A 34 -6.76 -7.07 -13.48
C PRO A 34 -6.38 -8.49 -13.02
N LEU A 35 -5.88 -8.63 -11.80
CA LEU A 35 -5.54 -9.93 -11.24
C LEU A 35 -6.78 -10.73 -10.86
N VAL A 36 -7.79 -10.05 -10.30
CA VAL A 36 -9.08 -10.67 -9.97
C VAL A 36 -9.78 -11.13 -11.25
N ASP A 37 -9.79 -10.29 -12.29
CA ASP A 37 -10.44 -10.57 -13.58
C ASP A 37 -9.86 -11.84 -14.22
N ILE A 38 -8.53 -11.96 -14.28
CA ILE A 38 -7.82 -13.12 -14.85
C ILE A 38 -8.21 -14.44 -14.14
N VAL A 39 -8.48 -14.38 -12.84
CA VAL A 39 -8.93 -15.56 -12.07
C VAL A 39 -10.37 -15.91 -12.40
N GLN A 40 -11.25 -14.91 -12.50
CA GLN A 40 -12.68 -15.11 -12.72
C GLN A 40 -13.01 -15.50 -14.16
N GLU A 41 -12.18 -15.15 -15.14
CA GLU A 41 -12.32 -15.62 -16.53
C GLU A 41 -12.23 -17.15 -16.66
N GLY A 42 -11.72 -17.87 -15.65
CA GLY A 42 -11.82 -19.33 -15.56
C GLY A 42 -11.07 -20.11 -16.64
N ARG A 43 -10.14 -19.47 -17.35
CA ARG A 43 -9.43 -20.08 -18.50
C ARG A 43 -8.28 -21.02 -18.10
N SER A 44 -7.86 -21.00 -16.83
CA SER A 44 -6.71 -21.76 -16.34
C SER A 44 -7.17 -22.97 -15.51
N PRO A 45 -6.53 -24.15 -15.66
CA PRO A 45 -6.91 -25.36 -14.92
C PRO A 45 -6.53 -25.30 -13.43
N ASP A 46 -5.48 -24.55 -13.09
CA ASP A 46 -4.97 -24.42 -11.74
C ASP A 46 -4.25 -23.07 -11.53
N LEU A 47 -4.02 -22.72 -10.26
CA LEU A 47 -3.35 -21.47 -9.87
C LEU A 47 -1.93 -21.36 -10.41
N GLY A 48 -1.16 -22.45 -10.46
CA GLY A 48 0.22 -22.45 -10.93
C GLY A 48 0.30 -22.07 -12.41
N THR A 49 -0.54 -22.68 -13.23
CA THR A 49 -0.68 -22.35 -14.66
C THR A 49 -1.15 -20.92 -14.87
N LEU A 50 -2.11 -20.45 -14.05
CA LEU A 50 -2.59 -19.07 -14.09
C LEU A 50 -1.47 -18.07 -13.81
N LEU A 51 -0.70 -18.28 -12.74
CA LEU A 51 0.42 -17.40 -12.35
C LEU A 51 1.55 -17.43 -13.38
N ALA A 52 1.86 -18.61 -13.94
CA ALA A 52 2.89 -18.74 -14.97
C ALA A 52 2.49 -18.01 -16.26
N GLY A 53 1.23 -18.11 -16.67
CA GLY A 53 0.70 -17.41 -17.85
C GLY A 53 0.56 -15.90 -17.66
N ASN A 54 0.40 -15.42 -16.42
CA ASN A 54 0.07 -14.02 -16.12
C ASN A 54 1.10 -13.33 -15.21
N TYR A 55 2.36 -13.80 -15.23
CA TYR A 55 3.43 -13.22 -14.40
C TYR A 55 3.64 -11.73 -14.68
N GLY A 56 3.37 -11.28 -15.92
CA GLY A 56 3.41 -9.87 -16.32
C GLY A 56 2.44 -9.02 -15.48
N THR A 57 1.17 -9.43 -15.41
CA THR A 57 0.14 -8.74 -14.60
C THR A 57 0.46 -8.79 -13.11
N LEU A 58 0.95 -9.93 -12.61
CA LEU A 58 1.35 -10.07 -11.20
C LEU A 58 2.50 -9.12 -10.84
N SER A 59 3.54 -9.07 -11.68
CA SER A 59 4.68 -8.17 -11.46
C SER A 59 4.28 -6.70 -11.63
N ALA A 60 3.39 -6.38 -12.56
CA ALA A 60 2.86 -5.04 -12.77
C ALA A 60 2.12 -4.51 -11.52
N PHE A 61 1.35 -5.36 -10.83
CA PHE A 61 0.73 -5.02 -9.54
C PHE A 61 1.77 -4.58 -8.52
N PHE A 62 2.75 -5.43 -8.19
CA PHE A 62 3.73 -5.14 -7.13
C PHE A 62 4.67 -3.98 -7.48
N ILE A 63 5.14 -3.91 -8.73
CA ILE A 63 6.00 -2.82 -9.18
C ILE A 63 5.24 -1.50 -9.13
N THR A 64 4.02 -1.45 -9.68
CA THR A 64 3.24 -0.21 -9.73
C THR A 64 2.78 0.21 -8.34
N PHE A 65 2.47 -0.73 -7.45
CA PHE A 65 2.20 -0.44 -6.04
C PHE A 65 3.40 0.27 -5.40
N ALA A 66 4.61 -0.30 -5.56
CA ALA A 66 5.83 0.29 -5.02
C ALA A 66 6.13 1.68 -5.62
N VAL A 67 5.88 1.86 -6.92
CA VAL A 67 6.01 3.14 -7.61
C VAL A 67 5.06 4.20 -7.05
N ILE A 68 3.75 3.89 -6.96
CA ILE A 68 2.75 4.82 -6.42
C ILE A 68 3.06 5.15 -4.96
N GLY A 69 3.38 4.14 -4.14
CA GLY A 69 3.79 4.35 -2.75
C GLY A 69 5.03 5.25 -2.62
N ARG A 70 6.01 5.09 -3.51
CA ARG A 70 7.19 5.97 -3.56
C ARG A 70 6.84 7.40 -3.98
N LEU A 71 6.01 7.58 -5.00
CA LEU A 71 5.55 8.90 -5.43
C LEU A 71 4.79 9.60 -4.29
N TRP A 72 3.89 8.88 -3.61
CA TRP A 72 3.17 9.37 -2.45
C TRP A 72 4.11 9.75 -1.31
N MET A 73 5.12 8.93 -0.98
CA MET A 73 6.12 9.28 0.04
C MET A 73 6.88 10.58 -0.28
N VAL A 74 7.19 10.83 -1.55
CA VAL A 74 7.86 12.07 -1.94
C VAL A 74 6.89 13.24 -1.82
N HIS A 75 5.66 13.10 -2.32
CA HIS A 75 4.58 14.10 -2.16
C HIS A 75 4.34 14.43 -0.67
N HIS A 76 4.21 13.40 0.15
CA HIS A 76 4.09 13.46 1.60
C HIS A 76 5.15 14.36 2.22
N SER A 77 6.42 14.12 1.87
CA SER A 77 7.54 14.91 2.37
C SER A 77 7.59 16.36 1.87
N VAL A 78 6.95 16.67 0.73
CA VAL A 78 6.86 18.05 0.22
C VAL A 78 5.80 18.84 0.97
N PHE A 79 4.70 18.20 1.33
CA PHE A 79 3.55 18.81 2.00
C PHE A 79 3.64 18.83 3.53
N GLU A 80 4.56 18.07 4.15
CA GLU A 80 4.78 18.03 5.61
C GLU A 80 4.96 19.42 6.25
N GLY A 81 5.59 20.36 5.53
CA GLY A 81 5.86 21.73 6.00
C GLY A 81 4.93 22.80 5.45
N ILE A 82 3.94 22.45 4.63
CA ILE A 82 3.03 23.40 3.98
C ILE A 82 1.91 23.76 4.96
N GLY A 83 1.69 25.06 5.20
CA GLY A 83 0.64 25.59 6.06
C GLY A 83 -0.50 26.29 5.32
N SER A 84 -0.27 26.67 4.06
CA SER A 84 -1.30 27.27 3.21
C SER A 84 -1.15 26.83 1.74
N HIS A 85 -2.16 27.10 0.92
CA HIS A 85 -2.18 26.69 -0.48
C HIS A 85 -2.28 27.90 -1.41
N SER A 86 -1.72 27.76 -2.62
CA SER A 86 -1.89 28.71 -3.72
C SER A 86 -2.54 28.03 -4.93
N PRO A 87 -3.17 28.76 -5.86
CA PRO A 87 -3.74 28.17 -7.07
C PRO A 87 -2.72 27.39 -7.90
N ALA A 88 -1.49 27.90 -8.01
CA ALA A 88 -0.41 27.22 -8.73
C ALA A 88 -0.04 25.88 -8.08
N LEU A 89 0.03 25.83 -6.74
CA LEU A 89 0.29 24.59 -6.00
C LEU A 89 -0.84 23.58 -6.22
N VAL A 90 -2.10 24.04 -6.18
CA VAL A 90 -3.28 23.20 -6.43
C VAL A 90 -3.25 22.62 -7.84
N VAL A 91 -2.99 23.44 -8.87
CA VAL A 91 -2.90 22.97 -10.26
C VAL A 91 -1.77 21.94 -10.41
N ALA A 92 -0.59 22.20 -9.86
CA ALA A 92 0.53 21.25 -9.90
C ALA A 92 0.18 19.93 -9.18
N ASN A 93 -0.55 19.99 -8.07
CA ASN A 93 -1.07 18.79 -7.38
C ASN A 93 -2.08 18.02 -8.25
N PHE A 94 -2.97 18.69 -8.98
CA PHE A 94 -3.91 18.02 -9.88
C PHE A 94 -3.23 17.38 -11.10
N VAL A 95 -2.18 18.00 -11.65
CA VAL A 95 -1.35 17.36 -12.69
C VAL A 95 -0.68 16.09 -12.14
N TRP A 96 -0.17 16.17 -10.90
CA TRP A 96 0.39 15.01 -10.21
C TRP A 96 -0.64 13.90 -9.99
N LEU A 97 -1.84 14.24 -9.52
CA LEU A 97 -2.94 13.29 -9.32
C LEU A 97 -3.38 12.63 -10.63
N ALA A 98 -3.52 13.40 -11.71
CA ALA A 98 -3.85 12.86 -13.03
C ALA A 98 -2.83 11.82 -13.50
N ALA A 99 -1.53 12.09 -13.30
CA ALA A 99 -0.47 11.14 -13.62
C ALA A 99 -0.56 9.88 -12.72
N VAL A 100 -0.78 10.03 -11.42
CA VAL A 100 -0.88 8.88 -10.50
C VAL A 100 -2.07 7.98 -10.81
N VAL A 101 -3.24 8.55 -11.11
CA VAL A 101 -4.46 7.79 -11.46
C VAL A 101 -4.34 7.12 -12.84
N LEU A 102 -3.45 7.61 -13.72
CA LEU A 102 -3.17 6.98 -15.01
C LEU A 102 -2.22 5.76 -14.89
N LEU A 103 -1.49 5.62 -13.78
CA LEU A 103 -0.52 4.53 -13.60
C LEU A 103 -1.17 3.13 -13.61
N PRO A 104 -2.30 2.86 -12.94
CA PRO A 104 -2.95 1.55 -13.02
C PRO A 104 -3.33 1.15 -14.44
N PHE A 105 -3.88 2.09 -15.23
CA PHE A 105 -4.21 1.86 -16.63
C PHE A 105 -2.97 1.53 -17.46
N THR A 106 -1.92 2.36 -17.37
CA THR A 106 -0.68 2.15 -18.14
C THR A 106 0.06 0.88 -17.71
N ALA A 107 -0.01 0.50 -16.43
CA ALA A 107 0.53 -0.77 -15.94
C ALA A 107 -0.19 -1.98 -16.54
N ASN A 108 -1.53 -1.92 -16.60
CA ASN A 108 -2.34 -2.97 -17.20
C ASN A 108 -2.14 -3.08 -18.72
N LEU A 109 -2.03 -1.94 -19.41
CA LEU A 109 -1.72 -1.92 -20.84
C LEU A 109 -0.37 -2.59 -21.11
N MET A 110 0.63 -2.32 -20.26
CA MET A 110 1.96 -2.92 -20.33
C MET A 110 1.95 -4.44 -20.07
N SER A 111 1.04 -4.96 -19.23
CA SER A 111 0.98 -6.40 -18.94
C SER A 111 0.24 -7.22 -19.99
N ASN A 112 -0.72 -6.61 -20.70
CA ASN A 112 -1.63 -7.31 -21.63
C ASN A 112 -1.21 -7.20 -23.10
N VAL A 113 -0.47 -6.15 -23.48
CA VAL A 113 0.08 -6.02 -24.83
C VAL A 113 1.48 -6.65 -24.86
N LEU A 114 1.50 -7.99 -24.85
CA LEU A 114 2.70 -8.78 -25.12
C LEU A 114 3.01 -8.73 -26.61
N ASP A 115 3.56 -7.59 -27.04
CA ASP A 115 4.44 -7.46 -28.19
C ASP A 115 5.03 -6.04 -28.22
N THR A 116 6.20 -5.88 -27.60
CA THR A 116 7.32 -4.99 -27.98
C THR A 116 7.04 -3.56 -28.46
N ASP A 117 5.85 -2.99 -28.26
CA ASP A 117 5.61 -1.61 -28.65
C ASP A 117 6.20 -0.69 -27.59
N ALA A 118 7.35 -0.12 -27.95
CA ALA A 118 8.05 0.89 -27.17
C ALA A 118 7.13 2.05 -26.74
N SER A 119 6.04 2.31 -27.46
CA SER A 119 5.05 3.33 -27.12
C SER A 119 4.35 3.06 -25.78
N VAL A 120 4.08 1.80 -25.43
CA VAL A 120 3.40 1.42 -24.17
C VAL A 120 4.32 1.64 -22.97
N ILE A 121 5.57 1.21 -23.09
CA ILE A 121 6.59 1.45 -22.06
C ILE A 121 6.86 2.95 -21.94
N ALA A 122 6.92 3.66 -23.06
CA ALA A 122 7.10 5.10 -23.07
C ALA A 122 5.93 5.84 -22.42
N LEU A 123 4.70 5.35 -22.57
CA LEU A 123 3.53 5.91 -21.90
C LEU A 123 3.59 5.70 -20.38
N TYR A 124 3.97 4.50 -19.92
CA TYR A 124 4.13 4.21 -18.49
C TYR A 124 5.23 5.08 -17.87
N VAL A 125 6.45 5.03 -18.42
CA VAL A 125 7.60 5.81 -17.90
C VAL A 125 7.35 7.31 -18.05
N GLY A 126 6.74 7.73 -19.17
CA GLY A 126 6.34 9.12 -19.41
C GLY A 126 5.38 9.63 -18.35
N THR A 127 4.40 8.83 -17.95
CA THR A 127 3.48 9.15 -16.85
C THR A 127 4.24 9.36 -15.53
N MET A 128 5.24 8.54 -15.24
CA MET A 128 6.11 8.71 -14.07
C MET A 128 6.97 9.99 -14.13
N ILE A 129 7.46 10.36 -15.32
CA ILE A 129 8.19 11.62 -15.55
C ILE A 129 7.26 12.81 -15.30
N VAL A 130 6.01 12.77 -15.76
CA VAL A 130 5.00 13.81 -15.50
C VAL A 130 4.74 13.95 -14.00
N ALA A 131 4.51 12.85 -13.29
CA ALA A 131 4.33 12.88 -11.82
C ALA A 131 5.57 13.45 -11.10
N SER A 132 6.77 13.03 -11.51
CA SER A 132 8.02 13.52 -10.91
C SER A 132 8.28 15.00 -11.20
N SER A 133 7.93 15.45 -12.41
CA SER A 133 8.04 16.85 -12.83
C SER A 133 7.02 17.74 -12.12
N ALA A 134 5.79 17.27 -11.93
CA ALA A 134 4.78 17.97 -11.12
C ALA A 134 5.24 18.10 -9.66
N THR A 135 5.88 17.06 -9.12
CA THR A 135 6.50 17.10 -7.78
C THR A 135 7.60 18.16 -7.70
N LEU A 136 8.49 18.22 -8.70
CA LEU A 136 9.52 19.25 -8.79
C LEU A 136 8.91 20.66 -8.89
N ALA A 137 7.85 20.83 -9.69
CA ALA A 137 7.13 22.10 -9.81
C ALA A 137 6.56 22.55 -8.46
N MET A 138 5.93 21.66 -7.69
CA MET A 138 5.45 21.96 -6.34
C MET A 138 6.60 22.40 -5.42
N GLN A 139 7.76 21.74 -5.46
CA GLN A 139 8.94 22.15 -4.68
C GLN A 139 9.45 23.53 -5.09
N LEU A 140 9.46 23.86 -6.38
CA LEU A 140 9.87 25.18 -6.89
C LEU A 140 8.90 26.28 -6.46
N ILE A 141 7.59 26.00 -6.53
CA ILE A 141 6.53 26.93 -6.08
C ILE A 141 6.70 27.25 -4.60
N VAL A 142 6.82 26.23 -3.75
CA VAL A 142 7.00 26.40 -2.29
C VAL A 142 8.31 27.11 -1.94
N ARG A 143 9.38 26.89 -2.71
CA ARG A 143 10.65 27.60 -2.50
C ARG A 143 10.59 29.06 -2.92
N ARG A 144 9.79 29.39 -3.93
CA ARG A 144 9.59 30.76 -4.42
C ARG A 144 8.66 31.55 -3.50
N ASP A 145 7.63 30.91 -2.98
CA ASP A 145 6.63 31.51 -2.10
C ASP A 145 6.70 30.88 -0.70
N ARG A 146 7.54 31.48 0.16
CA ARG A 146 7.79 30.96 1.52
C ARG A 146 6.61 31.16 2.47
N ASP A 147 5.66 32.02 2.12
CA ASP A 147 4.45 32.26 2.93
C ASP A 147 3.50 31.04 2.90
N LEU A 148 3.78 30.07 2.01
CA LEU A 148 3.08 28.78 1.99
C LEU A 148 3.52 27.83 3.11
N LEU A 149 4.68 28.05 3.72
CA LEU A 149 5.22 27.20 4.77
C LEU A 149 4.66 27.58 6.15
N VAL A 150 4.50 26.59 7.03
CA VAL A 150 4.22 26.85 8.45
C VAL A 150 5.41 27.60 9.06
N ASP A 151 5.16 28.55 9.97
CA ASP A 151 6.21 29.26 10.70
C ASP A 151 7.24 28.28 11.27
N ARG A 152 8.52 28.47 10.92
CA ARG A 152 9.69 27.64 11.28
C ARG A 152 9.86 26.31 10.51
N ALA A 153 9.03 26.00 9.52
CA ALA A 153 9.25 24.86 8.66
C ALA A 153 10.47 25.08 7.74
N GLU A 154 11.38 24.10 7.69
CA GLU A 154 12.45 24.09 6.70
C GLU A 154 11.86 23.89 5.29
N PRO A 155 12.50 24.45 4.25
CA PRO A 155 12.08 24.23 2.89
C PRO A 155 12.13 22.73 2.52
N PRO A 156 11.33 22.29 1.53
CA PRO A 156 11.29 20.90 1.10
C PRO A 156 12.66 20.33 0.75
N ARG A 157 12.76 18.99 0.71
CA ARG A 157 13.94 18.22 0.29
C ARG A 157 14.71 18.86 -0.89
N PRO A 158 16.03 18.67 -0.99
CA PRO A 158 16.84 19.32 -2.03
C PRO A 158 16.37 18.95 -3.44
N LEU A 159 16.27 19.97 -4.32
CA LEU A 159 15.80 19.83 -5.70
C LEU A 159 16.64 18.82 -6.51
N SER A 160 17.92 18.65 -6.15
CA SER A 160 18.82 17.69 -6.79
C SER A 160 18.27 16.26 -6.75
N ARG A 161 17.55 15.87 -5.69
CA ARG A 161 16.95 14.52 -5.60
C ARG A 161 15.86 14.31 -6.64
N SER A 162 14.98 15.31 -6.82
CA SER A 162 13.93 15.27 -7.83
C SER A 162 14.52 15.27 -9.25
N LEU A 163 15.56 16.08 -9.49
CA LEU A 163 16.27 16.13 -10.77
C LEU A 163 16.99 14.81 -11.10
N ILE A 164 17.64 14.19 -10.11
CA ILE A 164 18.28 12.87 -10.28
C ILE A 164 17.21 11.81 -10.60
N ALA A 165 16.09 11.79 -9.88
CA ALA A 165 15.02 10.84 -10.15
C ALA A 165 14.43 11.01 -11.56
N ILE A 166 14.18 12.25 -12.00
CA ILE A 166 13.75 12.55 -13.37
C ILE A 166 14.82 12.11 -14.39
N GLY A 167 16.10 12.40 -14.13
CA GLY A 167 17.20 11.98 -14.99
C GLY A 167 17.27 10.46 -15.14
N ILE A 168 17.11 9.72 -14.05
CA ILE A 168 17.05 8.24 -14.07
C ILE A 168 15.86 7.77 -14.90
N LEU A 169 14.68 8.38 -14.75
CA LEU A 169 13.48 8.04 -15.53
C LEU A 169 13.66 8.33 -17.02
N VAL A 170 14.30 9.45 -17.38
CA VAL A 170 14.59 9.79 -18.78
C VAL A 170 15.58 8.79 -19.38
N VAL A 171 16.63 8.41 -18.64
CA VAL A 171 17.56 7.36 -19.08
C VAL A 171 16.84 6.02 -19.22
N ALA A 172 16.00 5.65 -18.26
CA ALA A 172 15.20 4.43 -18.34
C ALA A 172 14.26 4.43 -19.55
N LEU A 173 13.62 5.56 -19.86
CA LEU A 173 12.79 5.74 -21.05
C LEU A 173 13.60 5.52 -22.33
N VAL A 174 14.75 6.19 -22.46
CA VAL A 174 15.61 6.07 -23.66
C VAL A 174 16.09 4.63 -23.84
N LEU A 175 16.52 3.97 -22.75
CA LEU A 175 16.97 2.58 -22.79
C LEU A 175 15.83 1.63 -23.15
N ALA A 176 14.65 1.79 -22.56
CA ALA A 176 13.53 0.88 -22.83
C ALA A 176 12.96 1.04 -24.24
N VAL A 177 13.00 2.26 -24.81
CA VAL A 177 12.62 2.50 -26.21
C VAL A 177 13.68 1.99 -27.18
N SER A 178 14.97 2.12 -26.83
CA SER A 178 16.07 1.75 -27.74
C SER A 178 16.44 0.27 -27.68
N ILE A 179 16.19 -0.40 -26.56
CA ILE A 179 16.58 -1.80 -26.32
C ILE A 179 15.34 -2.58 -25.85
N PRO A 180 14.56 -3.15 -26.78
CA PRO A 180 13.31 -3.84 -26.41
C PRO A 180 13.49 -5.07 -25.51
N ALA A 181 14.69 -5.66 -25.49
CA ALA A 181 15.04 -6.75 -24.58
C ALA A 181 15.13 -6.30 -23.10
N VAL A 182 15.31 -4.99 -22.84
CA VAL A 182 15.28 -4.41 -21.51
C VAL A 182 13.83 -4.08 -21.17
N ASN A 183 13.05 -5.14 -20.91
CA ASN A 183 11.64 -5.07 -20.51
C ASN A 183 11.49 -4.42 -19.09
N MET A 184 10.32 -4.57 -18.44
CA MET A 184 9.93 -4.08 -17.09
C MET A 184 11.02 -4.03 -16.00
N PHE A 185 12.08 -4.83 -16.10
CA PHE A 185 13.25 -4.80 -15.22
C PHE A 185 13.98 -3.44 -15.19
N ALA A 186 13.90 -2.61 -16.23
CA ALA A 186 14.41 -1.23 -16.18
C ALA A 186 13.79 -0.41 -15.04
N LEU A 187 12.53 -0.72 -14.67
CA LEU A 187 11.81 -0.04 -13.58
C LEU A 187 12.33 -0.43 -12.19
N LEU A 188 13.01 -1.58 -12.05
CA LEU A 188 13.67 -1.96 -10.79
C LEU A 188 14.83 -1.00 -10.44
N LEU A 189 15.36 -0.25 -11.41
CA LEU A 189 16.33 0.81 -11.16
C LEU A 189 15.77 1.93 -10.26
N LEU A 190 14.44 2.15 -10.27
CA LEU A 190 13.80 3.13 -9.40
C LEU A 190 13.78 2.68 -7.94
N LEU A 191 13.73 1.38 -7.68
CA LEU A 191 13.89 0.81 -6.33
C LEU A 191 15.32 0.99 -5.79
N LEU A 192 16.31 1.10 -6.69
CA LEU A 192 17.71 1.39 -6.34
C LEU A 192 17.99 2.88 -6.09
N SER A 193 17.03 3.79 -6.33
CA SER A 193 17.19 5.22 -6.06
C SER A 193 17.60 5.50 -4.60
N GLY A 194 16.99 4.81 -3.63
CA GLY A 194 17.32 4.97 -2.21
C GLY A 194 18.76 4.56 -1.83
N PRO A 195 19.26 3.39 -2.24
CA PRO A 195 20.68 3.02 -2.10
C PRO A 195 21.64 3.97 -2.82
N ILE A 196 21.33 4.36 -4.06
CA ILE A 196 22.16 5.28 -4.86
C ILE A 196 22.23 6.66 -4.19
N GLU A 197 21.11 7.18 -3.69
CA GLU A 197 21.05 8.42 -2.90
C GLU A 197 21.90 8.32 -1.63
N ARG A 198 21.86 7.18 -0.92
CA ARG A 198 22.68 6.93 0.28
C ARG A 198 24.17 6.89 -0.03
N LEU A 199 24.57 6.38 -1.20
CA LEU A 199 25.95 6.35 -1.66
C LEU A 199 26.45 7.75 -2.05
N LEU A 200 25.65 8.52 -2.81
CA LEU A 200 26.00 9.88 -3.25
C LEU A 200 26.06 10.89 -2.10
N HIS A 201 25.19 10.74 -1.09
CA HIS A 201 25.13 11.65 0.06
C HIS A 201 25.89 11.14 1.30
N ARG A 202 26.65 10.04 1.19
CA ARG A 202 27.45 9.47 2.29
C ARG A 202 28.48 10.45 2.88
N ARG A 203 28.80 11.53 2.18
CA ARG A 203 29.80 12.55 2.58
C ARG A 203 29.21 13.85 3.15
N GLN A 204 27.89 14.02 3.21
CA GLN A 204 27.30 15.17 3.90
C GLN A 204 27.06 14.77 5.35
N THR A 205 27.95 15.24 6.24
CA THR A 205 27.75 15.25 7.69
C THR A 205 26.38 15.85 7.99
N VAL A 206 25.42 14.99 8.32
CA VAL A 206 24.08 15.39 8.72
C VAL A 206 24.25 16.08 10.07
N SER A 207 24.24 17.42 10.07
CA SER A 207 23.86 18.15 11.27
C SER A 207 22.55 17.52 11.74
N ARG A 208 22.50 17.07 12.99
CA ARG A 208 21.33 16.42 13.59
C ARG A 208 20.26 17.49 13.81
N THR A 209 19.80 18.11 12.73
CA THR A 209 18.72 19.08 12.74
C THR A 209 17.44 18.33 13.06
N VAL A 210 16.78 18.79 14.10
CA VAL A 210 15.46 18.37 14.52
C VAL A 210 14.55 18.53 13.30
N ARG A 211 14.25 17.44 12.59
CA ARG A 211 13.12 17.43 11.67
C ARG A 211 11.92 17.72 12.56
N THR A 212 11.35 18.92 12.44
CA THR A 212 10.01 19.21 12.94
C THR A 212 9.04 18.37 12.13
N ARG A 213 8.97 17.07 12.46
CA ARG A 213 7.92 16.20 11.98
C ARG A 213 6.64 16.71 12.62
N THR A 214 5.73 17.17 11.78
CA THR A 214 4.50 17.83 12.21
C THR A 214 3.45 16.77 12.51
N ALA A 215 2.54 17.04 13.45
CA ALA A 215 1.37 16.19 13.68
C ALA A 215 0.60 15.91 12.37
N HIS A 216 0.53 16.91 11.49
CA HIS A 216 -0.03 16.78 10.14
C HIS A 216 0.61 15.66 9.30
N GLY A 217 1.91 15.42 9.43
CA GLY A 217 2.59 14.35 8.69
C GLY A 217 2.15 12.95 9.14
N LEU A 218 1.91 12.76 10.43
CA LEU A 218 1.36 11.50 10.95
C LEU A 218 -0.11 11.33 10.52
N ASP A 219 -0.91 12.39 10.64
CA ASP A 219 -2.34 12.37 10.25
C ASP A 219 -2.51 11.93 8.80
N ARG A 220 -1.66 12.43 7.89
CA ARG A 220 -1.67 12.02 6.48
C ARG A 220 -1.32 10.56 6.25
N LEU A 221 -0.34 10.03 6.98
CA LEU A 221 0.00 8.60 6.90
C LEU A 221 -1.21 7.76 7.29
N VAL A 222 -1.84 8.07 8.43
CA VAL A 222 -3.04 7.38 8.90
C VAL A 222 -4.21 7.53 7.91
N ASN A 223 -4.47 8.75 7.43
CA ASN A 223 -5.54 9.02 6.46
C ASN A 223 -5.33 8.26 5.14
N PHE A 224 -4.09 8.14 4.66
CA PHE A 224 -3.76 7.37 3.47
C PHE A 224 -4.02 5.87 3.68
N SER A 225 -3.58 5.31 4.81
CA SER A 225 -3.80 3.90 5.14
C SER A 225 -5.29 3.59 5.30
N ASP A 226 -6.03 4.43 6.04
CA ASP A 226 -7.47 4.26 6.26
C ASP A 226 -8.27 4.41 4.95
N ALA A 227 -7.92 5.37 4.09
CA ALA A 227 -8.53 5.49 2.77
C ALA A 227 -8.25 4.25 1.91
N THR A 228 -7.04 3.70 1.96
CA THR A 228 -6.67 2.47 1.23
C THR A 228 -7.50 1.28 1.70
N VAL A 229 -7.68 1.13 3.01
CA VAL A 229 -8.53 0.07 3.58
C VAL A 229 -9.99 0.26 3.22
N ALA A 230 -10.51 1.49 3.29
CA ALA A 230 -11.89 1.79 2.91
C ALA A 230 -12.17 1.43 1.44
N ILE A 231 -11.27 1.79 0.53
CA ILE A 231 -11.43 1.42 -0.89
C ILE A 231 -11.31 -0.09 -1.08
N ALA A 232 -10.36 -0.75 -0.42
CA ALA A 232 -10.24 -2.22 -0.48
C ALA A 232 -11.53 -2.92 -0.03
N LEU A 233 -12.16 -2.46 1.06
CA LEU A 233 -13.46 -2.97 1.51
C LEU A 233 -14.57 -2.79 0.47
N THR A 234 -14.58 -1.67 -0.26
CA THR A 234 -15.58 -1.42 -1.30
C THR A 234 -15.32 -2.23 -2.58
N VAL A 235 -14.06 -2.45 -2.96
CA VAL A 235 -13.69 -3.23 -4.15
C VAL A 235 -14.15 -4.70 -4.04
N LEU A 236 -14.21 -5.25 -2.82
CA LEU A 236 -14.67 -6.63 -2.59
C LEU A 236 -16.10 -6.89 -3.09
N VAL A 237 -16.94 -5.86 -3.23
CA VAL A 237 -18.32 -6.03 -3.70
C VAL A 237 -18.42 -6.15 -5.23
N LEU A 238 -17.38 -5.77 -5.98
CA LEU A 238 -17.42 -5.68 -7.44
C LEU A 238 -17.85 -6.99 -8.13
N PRO A 239 -17.35 -8.18 -7.72
CA PRO A 239 -17.81 -9.44 -8.32
C PRO A 239 -19.33 -9.65 -8.20
N LEU A 240 -19.95 -9.23 -7.09
CA LEU A 240 -21.39 -9.31 -6.90
C LEU A 240 -22.16 -8.30 -7.78
N VAL A 241 -21.57 -7.12 -8.00
CA VAL A 241 -22.15 -6.09 -8.87
C VAL A 241 -22.17 -6.54 -10.33
N GLU A 242 -21.16 -7.28 -10.77
CA GLU A 242 -21.03 -7.78 -12.14
C GLU A 242 -22.06 -8.85 -12.50
N ILE A 243 -22.57 -9.60 -11.51
CA ILE A 243 -23.57 -10.67 -11.73
C ILE A 243 -25.00 -10.13 -11.81
N ALA A 244 -25.28 -8.98 -11.18
CA ALA A 244 -26.64 -8.43 -11.10
C ALA A 244 -27.35 -8.23 -12.46
N PRO A 245 -26.67 -7.76 -13.54
CA PRO A 245 -27.29 -7.64 -14.86
C PRO A 245 -27.71 -8.97 -15.49
N GLU A 246 -27.00 -10.06 -15.21
CA GLU A 246 -27.27 -11.38 -15.78
C GLU A 246 -28.60 -11.93 -15.26
N ILE A 247 -28.82 -11.83 -13.94
CA ILE A 247 -30.07 -12.24 -13.27
C ILE A 247 -31.27 -11.44 -13.78
N GLY A 248 -31.09 -10.14 -14.04
CA GLY A 248 -32.13 -9.29 -14.60
C GLY A 248 -32.54 -9.69 -16.02
N ARG A 249 -31.61 -10.24 -16.82
CA ARG A 249 -31.90 -10.75 -18.18
C ARG A 249 -32.60 -12.10 -18.14
N GLU A 250 -32.31 -12.92 -17.14
CA GLU A 250 -32.92 -14.25 -16.98
C GLU A 250 -34.29 -14.23 -16.27
N GLY A 251 -34.75 -13.05 -15.83
CA GLY A 251 -36.03 -12.89 -15.13
C GLY A 251 -36.01 -13.43 -13.69
N GLY A 252 -34.82 -13.60 -13.13
CA GLY A 252 -34.61 -14.05 -11.75
C GLY A 252 -34.93 -12.97 -10.72
N GLY A 253 -34.97 -13.38 -9.45
CA GLY A 253 -35.17 -12.50 -8.29
C GLY A 253 -34.04 -12.65 -7.27
N VAL A 254 -34.19 -12.03 -6.10
CA VAL A 254 -33.19 -12.19 -5.01
C VAL A 254 -33.03 -13.65 -4.58
N GLY A 255 -34.09 -14.46 -4.69
CA GLY A 255 -34.05 -15.89 -4.38
C GLY A 255 -33.15 -16.70 -5.32
N THR A 256 -33.16 -16.40 -6.62
CA THR A 256 -32.27 -17.07 -7.59
C THR A 256 -30.84 -16.61 -7.41
N LEU A 257 -30.61 -15.31 -7.15
CA LEU A 257 -29.28 -14.79 -6.79
C LEU A 257 -28.65 -15.56 -5.64
N LEU A 258 -29.41 -15.76 -4.55
CA LEU A 258 -28.91 -16.47 -3.38
C LEU A 258 -28.77 -17.97 -3.60
N ALA A 259 -29.60 -18.58 -4.44
CA ALA A 259 -29.50 -20.01 -4.75
C ALA A 259 -28.29 -20.30 -5.63
N ASP A 260 -28.06 -19.48 -6.66
CA ASP A 260 -27.07 -19.75 -7.70
C ASP A 260 -25.68 -19.16 -7.39
N HIS A 261 -25.62 -18.15 -6.51
CA HIS A 261 -24.37 -17.44 -6.18
C HIS A 261 -24.08 -17.31 -4.68
N LEU A 262 -24.60 -18.23 -3.86
CA LEU A 262 -24.36 -18.22 -2.40
C LEU A 262 -22.86 -18.18 -2.06
N ASP A 263 -22.05 -18.95 -2.78
CA ASP A 263 -20.61 -19.04 -2.54
C ASP A 263 -19.90 -17.70 -2.75
N GLN A 264 -20.33 -16.90 -3.72
CA GLN A 264 -19.76 -15.58 -3.98
C GLN A 264 -20.19 -14.56 -2.92
N VAL A 265 -21.45 -14.64 -2.46
CA VAL A 265 -21.96 -13.82 -1.35
C VAL A 265 -21.21 -14.13 -0.06
N LEU A 266 -20.99 -15.42 0.23
CA LEU A 266 -20.22 -15.86 1.39
C LEU A 266 -18.74 -15.46 1.28
N ALA A 267 -18.13 -15.59 0.10
CA ALA A 267 -16.75 -15.15 -0.14
C ALA A 267 -16.61 -13.64 0.08
N PHE A 268 -17.54 -12.83 -0.44
CA PHE A 268 -17.60 -11.40 -0.17
C PHE A 268 -17.72 -11.10 1.33
N ALA A 269 -18.71 -11.69 2.01
CA ALA A 269 -18.95 -11.41 3.43
C ALA A 269 -17.77 -11.81 4.31
N LEU A 270 -17.14 -12.95 3.99
CA LEU A 270 -15.94 -13.43 4.66
C LEU A 270 -14.76 -12.47 4.44
N SER A 271 -14.49 -12.07 3.20
CA SER A 271 -13.36 -11.18 2.90
C SER A 271 -13.56 -9.77 3.42
N PHE A 272 -14.79 -9.25 3.41
CA PHE A 272 -15.12 -7.97 4.05
C PHE A 272 -14.84 -8.05 5.56
N THR A 273 -15.35 -9.09 6.21
CA THR A 273 -15.16 -9.31 7.65
C THR A 273 -13.69 -9.46 8.01
N LEU A 274 -12.94 -10.28 7.27
CA LEU A 274 -11.52 -10.51 7.54
C LEU A 274 -10.69 -9.25 7.32
N THR A 275 -10.95 -8.49 6.25
CA THR A 275 -10.28 -7.20 6.00
C THR A 275 -10.51 -6.25 7.17
N ALA A 276 -11.75 -6.14 7.67
CA ALA A 276 -12.07 -5.35 8.86
C ALA A 276 -11.35 -5.87 10.13
N VAL A 277 -11.29 -7.19 10.32
CA VAL A 277 -10.56 -7.80 11.45
C VAL A 277 -9.06 -7.48 11.42
N PHE A 278 -8.43 -7.46 10.25
CA PHE A 278 -7.02 -7.08 10.10
C PHE A 278 -6.79 -5.57 10.28
N TRP A 279 -7.74 -4.74 9.89
CA TRP A 279 -7.66 -3.30 10.08
C TRP A 279 -7.71 -2.90 11.56
N ILE A 280 -8.53 -3.54 12.41
CA ILE A 280 -8.65 -3.19 13.84
C ILE A 280 -7.29 -3.11 14.58
N PRO A 281 -6.41 -4.13 14.55
CA PRO A 281 -5.13 -4.05 15.23
C PRO A 281 -4.15 -3.09 14.55
N HIS A 282 -4.23 -2.89 13.23
CA HIS A 282 -3.48 -1.86 12.51
C HIS A 282 -3.90 -0.46 12.97
N HIS A 283 -5.19 -0.13 12.97
CA HIS A 283 -5.69 1.14 13.48
C HIS A 283 -5.24 1.40 14.93
N ARG A 284 -5.37 0.40 15.81
CA ARG A 284 -4.91 0.48 17.21
C ARG A 284 -3.41 0.71 17.37
N VAL A 285 -2.57 0.22 16.44
CA VAL A 285 -1.11 0.46 16.51
C VAL A 285 -0.74 1.87 16.10
N PHE A 286 -1.60 2.59 15.38
CA PHE A 286 -1.40 3.99 15.07
C PHE A 286 -1.98 4.93 16.13
N ASP A 287 -2.91 4.48 16.98
CA ASP A 287 -3.36 5.24 18.17
C ASP A 287 -2.21 5.59 19.13
N ILE A 288 -1.21 4.70 19.22
CA ILE A 288 -0.02 4.88 20.07
C ILE A 288 1.04 5.78 19.43
N ALA A 289 0.94 6.06 18.13
CA ALA A 289 1.92 6.82 17.38
C ALA A 289 1.86 8.30 17.79
N GLY A 290 3.01 8.86 18.17
CA GLY A 290 3.20 10.29 18.42
C GLY A 290 3.99 10.97 17.30
N ASP A 291 4.77 10.19 16.56
CA ASP A 291 5.58 10.63 15.43
C ASP A 291 5.76 9.45 14.45
N TYR A 292 6.31 9.72 13.26
CA TYR A 292 6.55 8.74 12.21
C TYR A 292 7.93 8.92 11.58
N ASP A 293 8.45 7.87 10.96
CA ASP A 293 9.66 8.00 10.16
C ASP A 293 9.55 7.21 8.85
N GLY A 294 10.57 7.32 8.00
CA GLY A 294 10.55 6.67 6.70
C GLY A 294 10.47 5.14 6.80
N GLY A 295 10.99 4.54 7.87
CA GLY A 295 10.89 3.10 8.04
C GLY A 295 9.49 2.67 8.46
N LEU A 296 8.79 3.48 9.28
CA LEU A 296 7.38 3.24 9.61
C LEU A 296 6.50 3.29 8.37
N ILE A 297 6.71 4.29 7.49
CA ILE A 297 5.97 4.38 6.22
C ILE A 297 6.18 3.15 5.34
N TRP A 298 7.42 2.65 5.21
CA TRP A 298 7.67 1.45 4.40
C TRP A 298 7.03 0.19 4.97
N LEU A 299 6.98 0.06 6.31
CA LEU A 299 6.29 -1.05 6.96
C LEU A 299 4.78 -0.94 6.80
N ASP A 300 4.23 0.27 6.83
CA ASP A 300 2.83 0.52 6.53
C ASP A 300 2.49 0.17 5.07
N LEU A 301 3.29 0.63 4.11
CA LEU A 301 3.14 0.24 2.70
C LEU A 301 3.25 -1.27 2.48
N LEU A 302 4.10 -1.97 3.24
CA LEU A 302 4.19 -3.43 3.22
C LEU A 302 2.91 -4.10 3.73
N TRP A 303 2.28 -3.53 4.75
CA TRP A 303 0.99 -4.00 5.24
C TRP A 303 -0.12 -3.73 4.19
N LEU A 304 -0.14 -2.53 3.61
CA LEU A 304 -1.11 -2.12 2.60
C LEU A 304 -1.01 -2.93 1.30
N VAL A 305 0.19 -3.32 0.84
CA VAL A 305 0.30 -4.16 -0.38
C VAL A 305 -0.27 -5.56 -0.15
N ALA A 306 -0.05 -6.14 1.04
CA ALA A 306 -0.63 -7.43 1.38
C ALA A 306 -2.16 -7.35 1.48
N LEU A 307 -2.69 -6.27 2.05
CA LEU A 307 -4.13 -6.02 2.10
C LEU A 307 -4.74 -5.76 0.72
N ALA A 308 -4.10 -4.94 -0.12
CA ALA A 308 -4.56 -4.65 -1.47
C ALA A 308 -4.51 -5.89 -2.38
N PHE A 309 -3.62 -6.84 -2.10
CA PHE A 309 -3.54 -8.14 -2.81
C PHE A 309 -4.56 -9.17 -2.31
N PHE A 310 -5.15 -8.96 -1.13
CA PHE A 310 -6.06 -9.91 -0.51
C PHE A 310 -7.30 -10.28 -1.35
N PRO A 311 -7.94 -9.35 -2.11
CA PRO A 311 -9.04 -9.69 -3.03
C PRO A 311 -8.64 -10.75 -4.06
N PHE A 312 -7.45 -10.64 -4.66
CA PHE A 312 -6.96 -11.65 -5.59
C PHE A 312 -6.83 -13.03 -4.93
N SER A 313 -6.24 -13.09 -3.73
CA SER A 313 -6.11 -14.37 -3.01
C SER A 313 -7.47 -14.99 -2.64
N THR A 314 -8.48 -14.14 -2.39
CA THR A 314 -9.86 -14.58 -2.15
C THR A 314 -10.49 -15.14 -3.41
N SER A 315 -10.40 -14.42 -4.54
CA SER A 315 -10.94 -14.88 -5.81
C SER A 315 -10.28 -16.18 -6.26
N ALA A 316 -8.96 -16.30 -6.08
CA ALA A 316 -8.24 -17.54 -6.35
C ALA A 316 -8.79 -18.70 -5.50
N LEU A 317 -9.07 -18.47 -4.21
CA LEU A 317 -9.66 -19.45 -3.30
C LEU A 317 -11.10 -19.84 -3.68
N ALA A 318 -11.89 -18.90 -4.20
CA ALA A 318 -13.24 -19.19 -4.67
C ALA A 318 -13.24 -20.07 -5.93
N VAL A 319 -12.30 -19.85 -6.85
CA VAL A 319 -12.22 -20.59 -8.13
C VAL A 319 -11.46 -21.92 -7.99
N PHE A 320 -10.38 -21.94 -7.21
CA PHE A 320 -9.48 -23.09 -7.03
C PHE A 320 -9.49 -23.57 -5.57
N SER A 321 -10.68 -23.81 -5.01
CA SER A 321 -10.92 -24.07 -3.58
C SER A 321 -10.17 -25.29 -3.03
N ASP A 322 -10.00 -26.34 -3.83
CA ASP A 322 -9.35 -27.60 -3.42
C ASP A 322 -7.82 -27.58 -3.59
N SER A 323 -7.25 -26.51 -4.14
CA SER A 323 -5.82 -26.43 -4.42
C SER A 323 -5.01 -26.05 -3.17
N PRO A 324 -4.03 -26.88 -2.74
CA PRO A 324 -3.13 -26.53 -1.64
C PRO A 324 -2.35 -25.24 -1.89
N ALA A 325 -2.02 -24.95 -3.16
CA ALA A 325 -1.32 -23.73 -3.54
C ALA A 325 -2.19 -22.49 -3.28
N THR A 326 -3.49 -22.59 -3.54
CA THR A 326 -4.45 -21.50 -3.34
C THR A 326 -4.74 -21.26 -1.86
N ILE A 327 -4.93 -22.33 -1.09
CA ILE A 327 -5.05 -22.25 0.37
C ILE A 327 -3.77 -21.64 0.96
N GLY A 328 -2.60 -22.07 0.46
CA GLY A 328 -1.30 -21.50 0.83
C GLY A 328 -1.18 -20.02 0.49
N LEU A 329 -1.62 -19.58 -0.69
CA LEU A 329 -1.62 -18.17 -1.10
C LEU A 329 -2.50 -17.33 -0.17
N TYR A 330 -3.69 -17.83 0.15
CA TYR A 330 -4.64 -17.14 1.02
C TYR A 330 -4.10 -16.96 2.46
N ILE A 331 -3.69 -18.06 3.10
CA ILE A 331 -3.13 -18.02 4.46
C ILE A 331 -1.80 -17.25 4.46
N GLY A 332 -1.00 -17.38 3.40
CA GLY A 332 0.25 -16.64 3.23
C GLY A 332 0.04 -15.12 3.16
N THR A 333 -1.00 -14.66 2.47
CA THR A 333 -1.37 -13.24 2.41
C THR A 333 -1.78 -12.71 3.79
N MET A 334 -2.56 -13.49 4.55
CA MET A 334 -2.89 -13.19 5.96
C MET A 334 -1.64 -13.13 6.84
N ALA A 335 -0.72 -14.08 6.67
CA ALA A 335 0.55 -14.11 7.41
C ALA A 335 1.43 -12.91 7.08
N ALA A 336 1.43 -12.44 5.82
CA ALA A 336 2.15 -11.24 5.41
C ALA A 336 1.61 -9.97 6.09
N MET A 337 0.28 -9.78 6.12
CA MET A 337 -0.35 -8.68 6.88
C MET A 337 0.00 -8.73 8.37
N SER A 338 -0.11 -9.92 8.99
CA SER A 338 0.23 -10.12 10.40
C SER A 338 1.72 -9.87 10.69
N GLY A 339 2.61 -10.32 9.80
CA GLY A 339 4.05 -10.10 9.88
C GLY A 339 4.42 -8.62 9.75
N ALA A 340 3.81 -7.89 8.84
CA ALA A 340 4.01 -6.44 8.72
C ALA A 340 3.59 -5.71 10.01
N LEU A 341 2.47 -6.10 10.64
CA LEU A 341 2.05 -5.54 11.93
C LEU A 341 3.06 -5.84 13.05
N VAL A 342 3.61 -7.06 13.12
CA VAL A 342 4.69 -7.41 14.04
C VAL A 342 5.90 -6.49 13.84
N LEU A 343 6.27 -6.20 12.60
CA LEU A 343 7.38 -5.31 12.29
C LEU A 343 7.09 -3.86 12.72
N ILE A 344 5.85 -3.37 12.54
CA ILE A 344 5.41 -2.06 13.00
C ILE A 344 5.50 -1.95 14.53
N GLU A 345 4.92 -2.90 15.27
CA GLU A 345 5.00 -2.92 16.74
C GLU A 345 6.47 -3.03 17.22
N ALA A 346 7.27 -3.89 16.59
CA ALA A 346 8.68 -4.03 16.92
C ALA A 346 9.47 -2.73 16.64
N ARG A 347 9.06 -1.94 15.64
CA ARG A 347 9.64 -0.62 15.38
C ARG A 347 9.32 0.36 16.51
N PHE A 348 8.08 0.43 16.97
CA PHE A 348 7.69 1.27 18.11
C PHE A 348 8.39 0.86 19.42
N LEU A 349 8.76 -0.41 19.59
CA LEU A 349 9.57 -0.85 20.73
C LEU A 349 11.04 -0.45 20.62
N ARG A 350 11.62 -0.50 19.41
CA ARG A 350 13.02 -0.10 19.15
C ARG A 350 13.22 1.41 19.12
N HIS A 351 12.17 2.15 18.78
CA HIS A 351 12.16 3.60 18.65
C HIS A 351 11.08 4.22 19.56
N PRO A 352 11.30 4.28 20.88
CA PRO A 352 10.38 4.89 21.84
C PRO A 352 9.92 6.30 21.47
N GLU A 353 10.79 7.05 20.79
CA GLU A 353 10.56 8.43 20.32
C GLU A 353 9.44 8.58 19.29
N LEU A 354 9.02 7.48 18.65
CA LEU A 354 7.90 7.50 17.69
C LEU A 354 6.54 7.40 18.37
N ARG A 355 6.50 7.13 19.68
CA ARG A 355 5.26 6.92 20.43
C ARG A 355 4.87 8.19 21.19
N ARG A 356 3.59 8.30 21.51
CA ARG A 356 3.10 9.28 22.48
C ARG A 356 3.69 9.00 23.86
N GLU A 357 4.04 10.06 24.60
CA GLU A 357 4.71 9.95 25.91
C GLU A 357 3.81 9.33 27.00
N ASP A 358 2.50 9.48 26.88
CA ASP A 358 1.48 9.03 27.83
C ASP A 358 0.98 7.60 27.60
N VAL A 359 1.48 6.92 26.56
CA VAL A 359 0.99 5.60 26.14
C VAL A 359 2.01 4.50 26.43
N ALA A 360 1.52 3.43 27.06
CA ALA A 360 2.33 2.26 27.37
C ALA A 360 2.87 1.57 26.09
N PRO A 361 4.06 0.93 26.15
CA PRO A 361 4.60 0.16 25.03
C PRO A 361 3.60 -0.89 24.52
N PRO A 362 3.53 -1.12 23.19
CA PRO A 362 2.75 -2.22 22.65
C PRO A 362 3.30 -3.55 23.18
N LEU A 363 2.40 -4.48 23.51
CA LEU A 363 2.79 -5.82 23.92
C LEU A 363 2.99 -6.68 22.68
N LEU A 364 4.24 -6.79 22.20
CA LEU A 364 4.60 -7.51 20.97
C LEU A 364 4.04 -8.94 20.90
N ALA A 365 3.87 -9.60 22.05
CA ALA A 365 3.25 -10.93 22.14
C ALA A 365 1.83 -10.98 21.54
N ARG A 366 1.09 -9.86 21.53
CA ARG A 366 -0.26 -9.76 20.93
C ARG A 366 -0.21 -9.78 19.40
N ALA A 367 0.83 -9.22 18.78
CA ALA A 367 1.04 -9.31 17.34
C ALA A 367 1.73 -10.62 16.93
N LEU A 368 2.68 -11.14 17.75
CA LEU A 368 3.39 -12.38 17.46
C LEU A 368 2.48 -13.62 17.50
N ALA A 369 1.50 -13.66 18.39
CA ALA A 369 0.59 -14.80 18.51
C ALA A 369 -0.16 -15.12 17.20
N PRO A 370 -0.94 -14.20 16.60
CA PRO A 370 -1.61 -14.48 15.34
C PRO A 370 -0.60 -14.73 14.21
N PHE A 371 0.55 -14.07 14.19
CA PHE A 371 1.58 -14.32 13.18
C PHE A 371 2.11 -15.76 13.20
N TYR A 372 2.53 -16.26 14.37
CA TYR A 372 3.02 -17.63 14.49
C TYR A 372 1.93 -18.67 14.26
N LEU A 373 0.69 -18.40 14.68
CA LEU A 373 -0.44 -19.28 14.42
C LEU A 373 -0.79 -19.34 12.93
N LEU A 374 -0.69 -18.23 12.20
CA LEU A 374 -0.84 -18.20 10.74
C LEU A 374 0.28 -18.95 10.03
N LEU A 375 1.54 -18.81 10.46
CA LEU A 375 2.65 -19.59 9.91
C LEU A 375 2.48 -21.09 10.17
N LEU A 376 2.02 -21.46 11.36
CA LEU A 376 1.70 -22.85 11.70
C LEU A 376 0.55 -23.37 10.83
N ALA A 377 -0.54 -22.59 10.70
CA ALA A 377 -1.67 -22.94 9.84
C ALA A 377 -1.25 -23.08 8.38
N LEU A 378 -0.37 -22.21 7.88
CA LEU A 378 0.18 -22.28 6.52
C LEU A 378 0.99 -23.56 6.33
N ALA A 379 1.93 -23.85 7.24
CA ALA A 379 2.74 -25.07 7.16
C ALA A 379 1.85 -26.32 7.20
N LEU A 380 0.86 -26.36 8.09
CA LEU A 380 -0.06 -27.49 8.21
C LEU A 380 -1.02 -27.61 7.02
N ALA A 381 -1.47 -26.51 6.42
CA ALA A 381 -2.29 -26.54 5.21
C ALA A 381 -1.53 -27.09 4.00
N LEU A 382 -0.22 -26.82 3.90
CA LEU A 382 0.63 -27.36 2.84
C LEU A 382 1.00 -28.83 3.09
N LEU A 383 1.20 -29.24 4.34
CA LEU A 383 1.56 -30.62 4.72
C LEU A 383 0.36 -31.56 4.81
N ALA A 384 -0.82 -31.04 5.16
CA ALA A 384 -2.07 -31.77 5.34
C ALA A 384 -3.23 -31.02 4.65
N PRO A 385 -3.24 -30.97 3.31
CA PRO A 385 -4.20 -30.18 2.54
C PRO A 385 -5.64 -30.65 2.67
N ALA A 386 -5.88 -31.92 3.03
CA ALA A 386 -7.22 -32.46 3.29
C ALA A 386 -8.00 -31.70 4.38
N ILE A 387 -7.29 -31.03 5.29
CA ILE A 387 -7.88 -30.19 6.33
C ILE A 387 -8.07 -28.74 5.84
N GLY A 388 -7.26 -28.28 4.88
CA GLY A 388 -7.43 -27.00 4.20
C GLY A 388 -7.53 -25.80 5.15
N LEU A 389 -8.59 -25.00 4.99
CA LEU A 389 -8.81 -23.78 5.77
C LEU A 389 -9.15 -24.04 7.25
N TRP A 390 -9.50 -25.27 7.64
CA TRP A 390 -9.80 -25.58 9.04
C TRP A 390 -8.60 -25.36 9.97
N TRP A 391 -7.37 -25.35 9.44
CA TRP A 391 -6.19 -24.94 10.19
C TRP A 391 -6.24 -23.50 10.71
N LEU A 392 -7.05 -22.62 10.13
CA LEU A 392 -7.28 -21.28 10.64
C LEU A 392 -7.98 -21.26 12.01
N LEU A 393 -8.63 -22.36 12.43
CA LEU A 393 -9.19 -22.49 13.78
C LEU A 393 -8.12 -22.38 14.88
N LEU A 394 -6.83 -22.55 14.55
CA LEU A 394 -5.72 -22.25 15.44
C LEU A 394 -5.75 -20.79 15.95
N LEU A 395 -6.33 -19.86 15.20
CA LEU A 395 -6.49 -18.46 15.63
C LEU A 395 -7.44 -18.30 16.82
N VAL A 396 -8.32 -19.26 17.11
CA VAL A 396 -9.19 -19.23 18.30
C VAL A 396 -8.35 -19.18 19.58
N VAL A 397 -7.18 -19.84 19.60
CA VAL A 397 -6.27 -19.87 20.75
C VAL A 397 -5.24 -18.72 20.75
N GLN A 398 -5.42 -17.69 19.91
CA GLN A 398 -4.46 -16.57 19.86
C GLN A 398 -4.31 -15.81 21.18
N ARG A 399 -5.39 -15.66 21.97
CA ARG A 399 -5.34 -14.98 23.27
C ARG A 399 -4.52 -15.73 24.32
N PRO A 400 -4.76 -17.02 24.57
CA PRO A 400 -3.90 -17.78 25.50
C PRO A 400 -2.46 -17.88 24.98
N VAL A 401 -2.24 -18.04 23.68
CA VAL A 401 -0.88 -18.05 23.10
C VAL A 401 -0.16 -16.71 23.35
N ALA A 402 -0.83 -15.57 23.14
CA ALA A 402 -0.27 -14.25 23.45
C ALA A 402 0.07 -14.11 24.95
N ALA A 403 -0.77 -14.64 25.84
CA ALA A 403 -0.51 -14.63 27.27
C ALA A 403 0.72 -15.48 27.64
N LEU A 404 0.90 -16.65 27.01
CA LEU A 404 2.07 -17.51 27.19
C LEU A 404 3.35 -16.83 26.68
N LEU A 405 3.33 -16.25 25.47
CA LEU A 405 4.45 -15.51 24.91
C LEU A 405 4.85 -14.32 25.79
N ALA A 406 3.88 -13.58 26.33
CA ALA A 406 4.12 -12.48 27.26
C ALA A 406 4.68 -12.92 28.63
N ARG A 407 4.35 -14.14 29.09
CA ARG A 407 4.96 -14.72 30.30
C ARG A 407 6.41 -15.12 30.05
N ALA A 408 6.68 -15.76 28.90
CA ALA A 408 8.01 -16.19 28.52
C ALA A 408 8.99 -15.02 28.33
N SER A 409 8.54 -13.92 27.70
CA SER A 409 9.38 -12.72 27.53
C SER A 409 9.76 -12.06 28.86
N ARG A 410 8.81 -11.96 29.81
CA ARG A 410 9.06 -11.41 31.14
C ARG A 410 10.08 -12.21 31.95
N ARG A 411 10.06 -13.54 31.85
CA ARG A 411 11.05 -14.41 32.51
C ARG A 411 12.47 -14.14 32.00
N ARG A 412 12.65 -14.09 30.67
CA ARG A 412 13.96 -13.79 30.05
C ARG A 412 14.51 -12.42 30.44
N SER A 413 13.66 -11.39 30.54
CA SER A 413 14.11 -10.06 30.97
C SER A 413 14.41 -9.96 32.48
N GLY A 414 13.83 -10.85 33.30
CA GLY A 414 14.08 -10.93 34.74
C GLY A 414 15.37 -11.68 35.09
N GLU A 415 15.82 -12.63 34.26
CA GLU A 415 17.08 -13.37 34.44
C GLU A 415 18.32 -12.57 33.98
N MET A 416 18.13 -11.46 33.26
CA MET A 416 19.21 -10.57 32.77
C MET A 416 19.45 -9.33 33.65
N ARG A 417 18.71 -9.17 34.76
CA ARG A 417 18.94 -8.15 35.79
C ARG A 417 19.52 -8.81 37.02
#